data_AF-A0A813J452-F1
#
_entry.id   AF-A0A813J452-F1
#
_cell.length_a   1.000
_cell.length_b   1.000
_cell.length_c   1.000
_cell.angle_alpha   90.00
_cell.angle_beta   90.00
_cell.angle_gamma   90.00
#
_symmetry.space_group_name_H-M   'P 1'
#
loop_
_entity.id
_entity.type
_entity.pdbx_description
1 polymer ?
#
loop_
_entity_poly.entity_id
_entity_poly.type
_entity_poly.pdbx_seq_one_letter_code
_entity_poly.pdbx_strand_id
1 'polypeptide(L)'
;MPPPGGPGSWSSHHGPGPMVPYTQQLACRNSDDGVDVKVSAKFLMRNDYAQNFIDTGLRPQNYIRDLDYANRYSEYPKIERLIKLKEEILAKRATPGMSLKCDLKTFDLSSLGTKFDVLLVDPPWEEYADRVAGMYVPDEDLSTWNIDDLRQLKVGDVADSQSFLFLWCGETHLEHGRELMKRWGFRRVEDICWVKTNRTAQLGERGRVRRSNVMYGDTSLLQRTKEHCIVGVKGTLKRSVDTHFLHANCDVDLIMEEEKGFGSTLKPS
;
A
#
# COMPACT_ATOMS: atom_id res chain seq x y z
N MET A 1 -31.00 13.10 -62.60
CA MET A 1 -31.59 11.74 -62.61
C MET A 1 -31.06 11.01 -61.39
N PRO A 2 -31.87 10.61 -60.40
CA PRO A 2 -31.43 9.68 -59.36
C PRO A 2 -31.80 8.24 -59.72
N PRO A 3 -31.03 7.21 -59.30
CA PRO A 3 -31.55 5.86 -59.17
C PRO A 3 -32.14 5.64 -57.76
N PRO A 4 -33.02 4.63 -57.59
CA PRO A 4 -33.88 4.50 -56.43
C PRO A 4 -33.43 3.41 -55.42
N GLY A 5 -33.81 3.60 -54.15
CA GLY A 5 -34.35 2.54 -53.29
C GLY A 5 -33.39 1.73 -52.40
N GLY A 6 -33.60 1.84 -51.08
CA GLY A 6 -33.18 0.84 -50.09
C GLY A 6 -33.15 1.39 -48.66
N PRO A 7 -33.98 0.91 -47.71
CA PRO A 7 -33.98 1.40 -46.33
C PRO A 7 -32.90 0.69 -45.51
N GLY A 8 -31.82 1.40 -45.17
CA GLY A 8 -30.75 0.91 -44.31
C GLY A 8 -30.80 1.59 -42.95
N SER A 9 -31.17 0.84 -41.92
CA SER A 9 -31.17 1.23 -40.51
C SER A 9 -29.76 1.61 -40.04
N TRP A 10 -29.62 2.79 -39.42
CA TRP A 10 -28.44 3.15 -38.65
C TRP A 10 -28.53 2.46 -37.27
N SER A 11 -27.78 1.38 -37.08
CA SER A 11 -27.63 0.75 -35.76
C SER A 11 -26.51 1.44 -34.98
N SER A 12 -26.87 2.39 -34.11
CA SER A 12 -25.99 2.88 -33.05
C SER A 12 -25.69 1.74 -32.07
N HIS A 13 -24.44 1.30 -32.01
CA HIS A 13 -23.98 0.38 -30.96
C HIS A 13 -23.91 1.15 -29.64
N HIS A 14 -24.94 1.03 -28.81
CA HIS A 14 -24.84 1.33 -27.39
C HIS A 14 -24.06 0.19 -26.72
N GLY A 15 -23.02 0.54 -25.94
CA GLY A 15 -22.32 -0.40 -25.06
C GLY A 15 -23.27 -1.05 -24.05
N PRO A 16 -22.84 -2.11 -23.34
CA PRO A 16 -23.70 -2.85 -22.44
C PRO A 16 -24.20 -1.91 -21.33
N GLY A 17 -25.53 -1.79 -21.23
CA GLY A 17 -26.19 -1.05 -20.16
C GLY A 17 -25.88 -1.63 -18.77
N PRO A 18 -26.25 -0.92 -17.70
CA PRO A 18 -25.94 -1.34 -16.34
C PRO A 18 -26.53 -2.74 -16.05
N MET A 19 -25.68 -3.61 -15.49
CA MET A 19 -26.01 -4.97 -15.06
C MET A 19 -27.30 -4.99 -14.22
N VAL A 20 -28.27 -5.78 -14.67
CA VAL A 20 -29.46 -6.13 -13.88
C VAL A 20 -29.00 -7.03 -12.73
N PRO A 21 -29.41 -6.79 -11.47
CA PRO A 21 -28.94 -7.60 -10.34
C PRO A 21 -29.45 -9.04 -10.47
N TYR A 22 -28.53 -10.00 -10.38
CA TYR A 22 -28.85 -11.41 -10.24
C TYR A 22 -29.44 -11.66 -8.85
N THR A 23 -30.76 -11.83 -8.76
CA THR A 23 -31.42 -12.25 -7.51
C THR A 23 -31.17 -13.73 -7.26
N GLN A 24 -30.17 -14.03 -6.45
CA GLN A 24 -30.04 -15.35 -5.85
C GLN A 24 -30.77 -15.32 -4.49
N GLN A 25 -31.91 -16.03 -4.41
CA GLN A 25 -32.60 -16.24 -3.14
C GLN A 25 -31.73 -17.13 -2.24
N LEU A 26 -31.06 -16.53 -1.27
CA LEU A 26 -30.41 -17.25 -0.17
C LEU A 26 -31.49 -17.68 0.82
N ALA A 27 -31.73 -18.99 0.94
CA ALA A 27 -32.59 -19.56 1.96
C ALA A 27 -31.86 -19.55 3.31
N CYS A 28 -32.22 -18.63 4.20
CA CYS A 28 -31.77 -18.64 5.59
C CYS A 28 -32.49 -19.77 6.34
N ARG A 29 -31.73 -20.72 6.92
CA ARG A 29 -32.23 -21.68 7.89
C ARG A 29 -32.40 -20.97 9.23
N ASN A 30 -33.64 -20.87 9.72
CA ASN A 30 -33.93 -20.37 11.06
C ASN A 30 -33.66 -21.48 12.10
N SER A 31 -32.85 -21.17 13.11
CA SER A 31 -32.83 -21.89 14.39
C SER A 31 -33.85 -21.25 15.33
N ASP A 32 -34.66 -22.10 15.96
CA ASP A 32 -35.75 -21.76 16.87
C ASP A 32 -35.27 -20.96 18.09
N ASP A 33 -35.52 -19.65 18.08
CA ASP A 33 -35.68 -18.84 19.30
C ASP A 33 -36.66 -17.71 18.98
N GLY A 34 -37.86 -17.80 19.54
CA GLY A 34 -39.07 -17.07 19.16
C GLY A 34 -39.07 -15.55 19.45
N VAL A 35 -38.23 -14.80 18.73
CA VAL A 35 -38.38 -13.35 18.54
C VAL A 35 -38.60 -13.09 17.07
N ASP A 36 -39.86 -12.89 16.66
CA ASP A 36 -40.24 -12.53 15.30
C ASP A 36 -39.87 -11.06 15.03
N VAL A 37 -38.58 -10.82 14.76
CA VAL A 37 -38.12 -9.52 14.26
C VAL A 37 -38.63 -9.41 12.82
N LYS A 38 -39.75 -8.72 12.64
CA LYS A 38 -40.24 -8.30 11.31
C LYS A 38 -39.26 -7.31 10.70
N VAL A 39 -38.16 -7.81 10.15
CA VAL A 39 -37.26 -6.99 9.34
C VAL A 39 -37.94 -6.79 7.99
N SER A 40 -38.40 -5.56 7.73
CA SER A 40 -39.03 -5.22 6.46
C SER A 40 -38.11 -5.58 5.29
N ALA A 41 -38.67 -6.18 4.23
CA ALA A 41 -37.97 -6.57 2.99
C ALA A 41 -37.26 -5.43 2.25
N LYS A 42 -37.33 -4.18 2.74
CA LYS A 42 -36.24 -3.19 2.60
C LYS A 42 -35.00 -3.60 3.42
N PHE A 43 -34.65 -4.89 3.41
CA PHE A 43 -33.41 -5.38 3.98
C PHE A 43 -32.29 -4.66 3.23
N LEU A 44 -31.54 -3.89 4.00
CA LEU A 44 -30.43 -3.05 3.58
C LEU A 44 -29.67 -3.66 2.38
N MET A 45 -29.82 -3.06 1.19
CA MET A 45 -28.70 -3.06 0.24
C MET A 45 -27.60 -2.21 0.87
N ARG A 46 -26.83 -2.83 1.77
CA ARG A 46 -25.64 -2.23 2.36
C ARG A 46 -24.48 -2.67 1.48
N ASN A 47 -23.72 -1.71 0.98
CA ASN A 47 -22.42 -1.98 0.38
C ASN A 47 -21.47 -2.41 1.51
N ASP A 48 -21.53 -3.69 1.88
CA ASP A 48 -20.63 -4.31 2.85
C ASP A 48 -19.47 -4.95 2.10
N TYR A 49 -18.37 -4.22 1.99
CA TYR A 49 -17.19 -4.69 1.30
C TYR A 49 -16.47 -5.82 2.04
N ALA A 50 -16.67 -5.96 3.36
CA ALA A 50 -16.12 -7.09 4.11
C ALA A 50 -16.88 -8.37 3.77
N GLN A 51 -18.22 -8.31 3.72
CA GLN A 51 -19.04 -9.45 3.26
C GLN A 51 -18.73 -9.78 1.79
N ASN A 52 -18.63 -8.76 0.93
CA ASN A 52 -18.23 -8.98 -0.47
C ASN A 52 -16.85 -9.63 -0.60
N PHE A 53 -15.89 -9.29 0.28
CA PHE A 53 -14.60 -9.97 0.33
C PHE A 53 -14.72 -11.45 0.74
N ILE A 54 -15.56 -11.77 1.71
CA ILE A 54 -15.87 -13.17 2.08
C ILE A 54 -16.49 -13.91 0.88
N ASP A 55 -17.40 -13.27 0.16
CA ASP A 55 -18.14 -13.89 -0.92
C ASP A 55 -17.30 -14.05 -2.20
N THR A 56 -16.49 -13.05 -2.55
CA THR A 56 -15.80 -12.96 -3.85
C THR A 56 -14.28 -13.05 -3.76
N GLY A 57 -13.68 -12.77 -2.60
CA GLY A 57 -12.24 -12.60 -2.44
C GLY A 57 -11.68 -11.27 -2.95
N LEU A 58 -12.53 -10.37 -3.49
CA LEU A 58 -12.13 -9.02 -3.87
C LEU A 58 -11.97 -8.15 -2.63
N ARG A 59 -10.78 -7.60 -2.43
CA ARG A 59 -10.44 -6.82 -1.24
C ARG A 59 -11.26 -5.53 -1.18
N PRO A 60 -11.66 -5.06 0.01
CA PRO A 60 -12.45 -3.83 0.16
C PRO A 60 -11.83 -2.59 -0.50
N GLN A 61 -10.51 -2.46 -0.42
CA GLN A 61 -9.75 -1.37 -1.04
C GLN A 61 -9.85 -1.33 -2.58
N ASN A 62 -10.31 -2.40 -3.23
CA ASN A 62 -10.56 -2.39 -4.69
C ASN A 62 -11.64 -1.38 -5.09
N TYR A 63 -12.51 -0.99 -4.15
CA TYR A 63 -13.63 -0.10 -4.41
C TYR A 63 -13.34 1.38 -4.10
N ILE A 64 -12.12 1.70 -3.64
CA ILE A 64 -11.66 3.07 -3.49
C ILE A 64 -11.38 3.65 -4.88
N ARG A 65 -11.88 4.87 -5.15
CA ARG A 65 -11.79 5.54 -6.45
C ARG A 65 -10.62 6.51 -6.49
N ASP A 66 -10.33 7.01 -7.69
CA ASP A 66 -9.36 8.09 -7.93
C ASP A 66 -7.95 7.77 -7.43
N LEU A 67 -7.54 6.51 -7.64
CA LEU A 67 -6.20 6.00 -7.30
C LEU A 67 -5.13 6.34 -8.35
N ASP A 68 -5.52 6.95 -9.47
CA ASP A 68 -4.57 7.33 -10.51
C ASP A 68 -3.71 8.49 -10.00
N TYR A 69 -2.47 8.18 -9.61
CA TYR A 69 -1.55 9.15 -9.02
C TYR A 69 -1.31 10.35 -9.94
N ALA A 70 -1.25 10.13 -11.25
CA ALA A 70 -1.00 11.18 -12.23
C ALA A 70 -2.17 12.19 -12.33
N ASN A 71 -3.40 11.71 -12.12
CA ASN A 71 -4.61 12.50 -12.31
C ASN A 71 -5.41 12.76 -11.01
N ARG A 72 -4.90 12.35 -9.83
CA ARG A 72 -5.60 12.45 -8.53
C ARG A 72 -6.03 13.87 -8.15
N TYR A 73 -5.42 14.88 -8.75
CA TYR A 73 -5.72 16.30 -8.49
C TYR A 73 -6.31 17.03 -9.70
N SER A 74 -6.70 16.33 -10.76
CA SER A 74 -7.25 16.93 -11.99
C SER A 74 -8.47 17.83 -11.74
N GLU A 75 -9.30 17.50 -10.74
CA GLU A 75 -10.46 18.30 -10.33
C GLU A 75 -10.11 19.45 -9.36
N TYR A 76 -8.86 19.54 -8.90
CA TYR A 76 -8.39 20.49 -7.89
C TYR A 76 -7.19 21.32 -8.38
N PRO A 77 -7.40 22.32 -9.27
CA PRO A 77 -6.30 23.02 -9.95
C PRO A 77 -5.27 23.68 -9.04
N LYS A 78 -5.67 24.13 -7.84
CA LYS A 78 -4.75 24.72 -6.86
C LYS A 78 -3.82 23.68 -6.23
N ILE A 79 -4.34 22.49 -5.93
CA ILE A 79 -3.56 21.38 -5.35
C ILE A 79 -2.64 20.81 -6.43
N GLU A 80 -3.16 20.58 -7.63
CA GLU A 80 -2.36 20.15 -8.78
C GLU A 80 -1.20 21.11 -9.05
N ARG A 81 -1.45 22.42 -9.05
CA ARG A 81 -0.41 23.44 -9.20
C ARG A 81 0.62 23.39 -8.07
N LEU A 82 0.19 23.20 -6.82
CA LEU A 82 1.10 23.09 -5.68
C LEU A 82 2.08 21.91 -5.86
N ILE A 83 1.58 20.75 -6.24
CA ILE A 83 2.40 19.54 -6.44
C ILE A 83 3.37 19.74 -7.61
N LYS A 84 2.90 20.23 -8.76
CA LYS A 84 3.77 20.54 -9.91
C LYS A 84 4.91 21.49 -9.56
N LEU A 85 4.61 22.58 -8.85
CA LEU A 85 5.64 23.54 -8.42
C LEU A 85 6.65 22.91 -7.45
N LYS A 86 6.22 22.00 -6.58
CA LYS A 86 7.14 21.27 -5.69
C LYS A 86 8.02 20.29 -6.47
N GLU A 87 7.45 19.53 -7.39
CA GLU A 87 8.19 18.61 -8.26
C GLU A 87 9.23 19.35 -9.11
N GLU A 88 8.90 20.52 -9.66
CA GLU A 88 9.85 21.36 -10.39
C GLU A 88 11.04 21.80 -9.53
N ILE A 89 10.80 22.17 -8.25
CA ILE A 89 11.85 22.54 -7.32
C ILE A 89 12.73 21.32 -6.99
N LEU A 90 12.12 20.16 -6.76
CA LEU A 90 12.83 18.91 -6.51
C LEU A 90 13.70 18.53 -7.70
N ALA A 91 13.15 18.52 -8.91
CA ALA A 91 13.88 18.20 -10.13
C ALA A 91 15.09 19.13 -10.36
N LYS A 92 14.96 20.43 -10.06
CA LYS A 92 16.06 21.41 -10.18
C LYS A 92 17.16 21.23 -9.14
N ARG A 93 16.85 20.65 -7.97
CA ARG A 93 17.77 20.50 -6.83
C ARG A 93 18.26 19.08 -6.62
N ALA A 94 17.70 18.10 -7.33
CA ALA A 94 18.07 16.71 -7.22
C ALA A 94 19.54 16.51 -7.57
N THR A 95 20.27 15.83 -6.69
CA THR A 95 21.61 15.33 -7.00
C THR A 95 21.51 14.18 -8.01
N PRO A 96 22.57 13.90 -8.79
CA PRO A 96 22.63 12.69 -9.60
C PRO A 96 22.39 11.45 -8.73
N GLY A 97 21.77 10.41 -9.31
CA GLY A 97 21.59 9.13 -8.62
C GLY A 97 22.93 8.50 -8.28
N MET A 98 23.12 8.14 -7.01
CA MET A 98 24.32 7.48 -6.49
C MET A 98 23.93 6.19 -5.78
N SER A 99 24.75 5.15 -5.93
CA SER A 99 24.54 3.86 -5.29
C SER A 99 25.87 3.26 -4.83
N LEU A 100 25.88 2.60 -3.68
CA LEU A 100 27.03 1.86 -3.16
C LEU A 100 26.60 0.44 -2.82
N LYS A 101 27.14 -0.55 -3.55
CA LYS A 101 26.97 -1.96 -3.19
C LYS A 101 27.93 -2.29 -2.05
N CYS A 102 27.40 -2.64 -0.89
CA CYS A 102 28.18 -3.04 0.29
C CYS A 102 27.39 -4.03 1.15
N ASP A 103 28.11 -4.79 1.98
CA ASP A 103 27.50 -5.61 3.03
C ASP A 103 27.30 -4.75 4.29
N LEU A 104 26.05 -4.42 4.58
CA LEU A 104 25.70 -3.57 5.72
C LEU A 104 26.03 -4.20 7.08
N LYS A 105 26.26 -5.52 7.19
CA LYS A 105 26.66 -6.15 8.46
C LYS A 105 28.09 -5.78 8.86
N THR A 106 28.94 -5.51 7.87
CA THR A 106 30.37 -5.22 8.07
C THR A 106 30.76 -3.80 7.69
N PHE A 107 29.93 -3.13 6.89
CA PHE A 107 30.18 -1.77 6.42
C PHE A 107 30.05 -0.73 7.54
N ASP A 108 31.08 0.10 7.69
CA ASP A 108 31.03 1.25 8.59
C ASP A 108 30.25 2.39 7.94
N LEU A 109 28.98 2.55 8.34
CA LEU A 109 28.11 3.64 7.88
C LEU A 109 28.73 5.03 8.09
N SER A 110 29.57 5.23 9.12
CA SER A 110 30.19 6.53 9.38
C SER A 110 31.20 6.95 8.31
N SER A 111 31.71 5.99 7.53
CA SER A 111 32.63 6.24 6.41
C SER A 111 32.00 7.01 5.24
N LEU A 112 30.66 7.13 5.20
CA LEU A 112 29.95 7.93 4.19
C LEU A 112 30.29 9.42 4.24
N GLY A 113 30.85 9.91 5.36
CA GLY A 113 31.39 11.27 5.47
C GLY A 113 30.34 12.40 5.46
N THR A 114 29.05 12.06 5.48
CA THR A 114 27.94 13.02 5.54
C THR A 114 26.86 12.55 6.52
N LYS A 115 25.98 13.48 6.89
CA LYS A 115 24.71 13.17 7.56
C LYS A 115 23.57 13.27 6.56
N PHE A 116 22.45 12.64 6.88
CA PHE A 116 21.25 12.61 6.04
C PHE A 116 20.06 13.24 6.77
N ASP A 117 19.32 14.10 6.05
CA ASP A 117 18.06 14.69 6.51
C ASP A 117 16.90 13.69 6.50
N VAL A 118 16.92 12.76 5.55
CA VAL A 118 15.90 11.72 5.37
C VAL A 118 16.59 10.39 5.12
N LEU A 119 16.22 9.37 5.90
CA LEU A 119 16.64 7.99 5.72
C LEU A 119 15.43 7.14 5.39
N LEU A 120 15.57 6.26 4.41
CA LEU A 120 14.61 5.21 4.09
C LEU A 120 15.31 3.87 4.33
N VAL A 121 14.72 3.02 5.16
CA VAL A 121 15.25 1.70 5.50
C VAL A 121 14.19 0.65 5.22
N ASP A 122 14.53 -0.34 4.42
CA ASP A 122 13.71 -1.52 4.13
C ASP A 122 14.49 -2.78 4.52
N PRO A 123 14.38 -3.23 5.79
CA PRO A 123 15.08 -4.41 6.26
C PRO A 123 14.59 -5.68 5.56
N PRO A 124 15.46 -6.67 5.32
CA PRO A 124 15.06 -7.97 4.79
C PRO A 124 14.42 -8.81 5.90
N TRP A 125 13.17 -8.47 6.22
CA TRP A 125 12.40 -9.13 7.25
C TRP A 125 12.14 -10.60 6.91
N GLU A 126 12.09 -11.45 7.94
CA GLU A 126 11.84 -12.89 7.77
C GLU A 126 10.52 -13.17 7.04
N GLU A 127 9.50 -12.34 7.28
CA GLU A 127 8.19 -12.48 6.63
C GLU A 127 8.26 -12.41 5.09
N TYR A 128 9.26 -11.76 4.50
CA TYR A 128 9.38 -11.69 3.04
C TYR A 128 9.76 -13.06 2.46
N ALA A 129 10.61 -13.82 3.16
CA ALA A 129 10.95 -15.19 2.79
C ALA A 129 9.79 -16.16 3.08
N ASP A 130 9.08 -15.98 4.20
CA ASP A 130 7.97 -16.86 4.60
C ASP A 130 6.81 -16.85 3.61
N ARG A 131 6.53 -15.70 2.99
CA ARG A 131 5.44 -15.52 2.01
C ARG A 131 5.54 -16.45 0.81
N VAL A 132 6.73 -16.96 0.50
CA VAL A 132 6.99 -17.86 -0.63
C VAL A 132 7.21 -19.31 -0.22
N ALA A 133 7.12 -19.64 1.07
CA ALA A 133 7.23 -21.01 1.59
C ALA A 133 8.45 -21.78 1.06
N GLY A 134 9.61 -21.10 0.95
CA GLY A 134 10.85 -21.67 0.45
C GLY A 134 10.92 -21.87 -1.07
N MET A 135 9.92 -21.38 -1.83
CA MET A 135 9.98 -21.37 -3.30
C MET A 135 11.03 -20.37 -3.79
N TYR A 136 11.75 -20.75 -4.84
CA TYR A 136 12.68 -19.86 -5.52
C TYR A 136 11.91 -18.75 -6.26
N VAL A 137 12.32 -17.50 -6.03
CA VAL A 137 11.83 -16.32 -6.74
C VAL A 137 12.98 -15.75 -7.57
N PRO A 138 12.88 -15.70 -8.89
CA PRO A 138 13.90 -15.09 -9.73
C PRO A 138 14.15 -13.62 -9.35
N ASP A 139 15.41 -13.20 -9.41
CA ASP A 139 15.85 -11.81 -9.21
C ASP A 139 15.57 -11.19 -7.82
N GLU A 140 15.22 -12.00 -6.82
CA GLU A 140 14.97 -11.58 -5.43
C GLU A 140 15.94 -12.28 -4.46
N ASP A 141 16.62 -11.51 -3.61
CA ASP A 141 17.42 -12.03 -2.50
C ASP A 141 16.57 -12.04 -1.23
N LEU A 142 16.11 -13.22 -0.83
CA LEU A 142 15.27 -13.44 0.35
C LEU A 142 16.09 -13.80 1.60
N SER A 143 17.39 -13.50 1.62
CA SER A 143 18.22 -13.68 2.81
C SER A 143 17.75 -12.76 3.93
N THR A 144 17.42 -13.33 5.08
CA THR A 144 16.77 -12.61 6.17
C THR A 144 17.77 -12.08 7.18
N TRP A 145 17.41 -11.00 7.87
CA TRP A 145 18.15 -10.50 9.01
C TRP A 145 17.34 -10.67 10.27
N ASN A 146 17.97 -11.23 11.31
CA ASN A 146 17.35 -11.26 12.62
C ASN A 146 17.37 -9.86 13.25
N ILE A 147 16.60 -9.67 14.32
CA ILE A 147 16.49 -8.37 14.98
C ILE A 147 17.82 -7.90 15.58
N ASP A 148 18.69 -8.81 16.03
CA ASP A 148 20.00 -8.46 16.61
C ASP A 148 20.98 -7.94 15.57
N ASP A 149 20.94 -8.46 14.34
CA ASP A 149 21.70 -7.94 13.20
C ASP A 149 21.25 -6.50 12.87
N LEU A 150 19.94 -6.26 12.86
CA LEU A 150 19.38 -4.93 12.58
C LEU A 150 19.71 -3.92 13.68
N ARG A 151 19.68 -4.33 14.96
CA ARG A 151 20.05 -3.49 16.11
C ARG A 151 21.50 -3.01 16.06
N GLN A 152 22.39 -3.74 15.39
CA GLN A 152 23.80 -3.38 15.24
C GLN A 152 24.03 -2.27 14.21
N LEU A 153 23.08 -2.05 13.29
CA LEU A 153 23.16 -0.95 12.33
C LEU A 153 23.19 0.40 13.05
N LYS A 154 24.19 1.22 12.71
CA LYS A 154 24.40 2.56 13.27
C LYS A 154 23.64 3.64 12.48
N VAL A 155 22.36 3.41 12.18
CA VAL A 155 21.52 4.34 11.41
C VAL A 155 21.45 5.72 12.07
N GLY A 156 21.34 5.73 13.40
CA GLY A 156 21.32 6.97 14.19
C GLY A 156 22.60 7.80 14.05
N ASP A 157 23.75 7.18 13.74
CA ASP A 157 25.03 7.88 13.62
C ASP A 157 25.14 8.61 12.29
N VAL A 158 24.46 8.17 11.22
CA VAL A 158 24.45 8.87 9.92
C VAL A 158 23.28 9.82 9.75
N ALA A 159 22.33 9.84 10.70
CA ALA A 159 21.22 10.77 10.71
C ALA A 159 21.61 12.15 11.27
N ASP A 160 21.20 13.23 10.60
CA ASP A 160 21.40 14.59 11.09
C ASP A 160 20.61 14.82 12.41
N SER A 161 20.99 15.87 13.13
CA SER A 161 20.38 16.40 14.35
C SER A 161 18.87 16.64 14.21
N GLN A 162 18.43 17.17 13.07
CA GLN A 162 17.02 17.24 12.64
C GLN A 162 16.87 16.38 11.40
N SER A 163 16.15 15.26 11.52
CA SER A 163 16.01 14.31 10.41
C SER A 163 14.79 13.41 10.57
N PHE A 164 14.43 12.74 9.48
CA PHE A 164 13.34 11.77 9.40
C PHE A 164 13.86 10.39 9.03
N LEU A 165 13.22 9.36 9.59
CA LEU A 165 13.42 7.96 9.22
C LEU A 165 12.09 7.38 8.75
N PHE A 166 12.09 6.80 7.56
CA PHE A 166 11.01 5.97 7.03
C PHE A 166 11.48 4.52 7.13
N LEU A 167 10.79 3.71 7.92
CA LEU A 167 11.16 2.32 8.16
C LEU A 167 10.01 1.41 7.74
N TRP A 168 10.24 0.61 6.70
CA TRP A 168 9.34 -0.47 6.34
C TRP A 168 9.38 -1.56 7.41
N CYS A 169 8.21 -1.98 7.88
CA CYS A 169 8.03 -2.99 8.92
C CYS A 169 7.19 -4.18 8.45
N GLY A 170 6.97 -4.27 7.13
CA GLY A 170 6.09 -5.26 6.52
C GLY A 170 4.74 -5.34 7.22
N GLU A 171 4.28 -6.55 7.52
CA GLU A 171 2.98 -6.83 8.12
C GLU A 171 3.08 -7.28 9.58
N THR A 172 4.25 -7.80 10.01
CA THR A 172 4.45 -8.38 11.35
C THR A 172 5.47 -7.66 12.22
N HIS A 173 6.31 -6.79 11.66
CA HIS A 173 7.49 -6.27 12.37
C HIS A 173 7.29 -4.88 12.98
N LEU A 174 6.04 -4.44 13.21
CA LEU A 174 5.74 -3.12 13.79
C LEU A 174 6.39 -2.89 15.15
N GLU A 175 6.36 -3.88 16.05
CA GLU A 175 6.97 -3.76 17.38
C GLU A 175 8.50 -3.71 17.30
N HIS A 176 9.10 -4.54 16.46
CA HIS A 176 10.52 -4.50 16.17
C HIS A 176 10.95 -3.16 15.56
N GLY A 177 10.15 -2.61 14.63
CA GLY A 177 10.38 -1.30 14.05
C GLY A 177 10.37 -0.17 15.09
N ARG A 178 9.43 -0.20 16.04
CA ARG A 178 9.39 0.75 17.17
C ARG A 178 10.63 0.65 18.05
N GLU A 179 11.11 -0.56 18.29
CA GLU A 179 12.34 -0.80 19.03
C GLU A 179 13.57 -0.23 18.30
N LEU A 180 13.69 -0.50 17.01
CA LEU A 180 14.77 0.02 16.16
C LEU A 180 14.75 1.55 16.10
N MET A 181 13.57 2.18 15.95
CA MET A 181 13.45 3.63 16.01
C MET A 181 14.01 4.21 17.32
N LYS A 182 13.61 3.63 18.46
CA LYS A 182 14.12 4.06 19.76
C LYS A 182 15.63 3.88 19.86
N ARG A 183 16.15 2.74 19.40
CA ARG A 183 17.59 2.43 19.38
C ARG A 183 18.39 3.42 18.53
N TRP A 184 17.85 3.81 17.38
CA TRP A 184 18.49 4.74 16.45
C TRP A 184 18.24 6.22 16.79
N GLY A 185 17.52 6.51 17.88
CA GLY A 185 17.32 7.88 18.37
C GLY A 185 16.16 8.64 17.72
N PHE A 186 15.21 7.93 17.12
CA PHE A 186 14.01 8.50 16.51
C PHE A 186 12.77 8.29 17.39
N ARG A 187 11.85 9.26 17.35
CA ARG A 187 10.50 9.13 17.93
C ARG A 187 9.50 8.89 16.82
N ARG A 188 8.69 7.83 16.92
CA ARG A 188 7.63 7.56 15.94
C ARG A 188 6.60 8.70 15.94
N VAL A 189 6.27 9.22 14.76
CA VAL A 189 5.31 10.30 14.55
C VAL A 189 4.15 9.91 13.65
N GLU A 190 4.38 9.11 12.60
CA GLU A 190 3.33 8.67 11.66
C GLU A 190 3.45 7.16 11.37
N ASP A 191 2.46 6.60 10.67
CA ASP A 191 2.42 5.22 10.18
C ASP A 191 1.77 5.22 8.78
N ILE A 192 2.60 5.15 7.75
CA ILE A 192 2.15 5.13 6.37
C ILE A 192 1.75 3.69 6.02
N CYS A 193 0.47 3.48 5.70
CA CYS A 193 -0.03 2.18 5.30
C CYS A 193 0.02 2.01 3.78
N TRP A 194 0.79 1.04 3.30
CA TRP A 194 0.70 0.57 1.91
C TRP A 194 -0.38 -0.49 1.81
N VAL A 195 -1.55 -0.12 1.30
CA VAL A 195 -2.71 -0.99 1.14
C VAL A 195 -2.71 -1.60 -0.27
N LYS A 196 -2.75 -2.93 -0.32
CA LYS A 196 -2.61 -3.69 -1.57
C LYS A 196 -3.97 -4.06 -2.14
N THR A 197 -4.31 -3.58 -3.33
CA THR A 197 -5.51 -4.03 -4.06
C THR A 197 -5.28 -5.38 -4.72
N ASN A 198 -6.34 -6.05 -5.15
CA ASN A 198 -6.29 -7.28 -5.95
C ASN A 198 -7.28 -7.23 -7.12
N ARG A 199 -7.33 -6.09 -7.82
CA ARG A 199 -8.25 -5.83 -8.96
C ARG A 199 -7.94 -6.71 -10.17
N THR A 200 -6.68 -7.10 -10.33
CA THR A 200 -6.17 -7.91 -11.45
C THR A 200 -6.17 -9.40 -11.14
N ALA A 201 -6.62 -9.79 -9.94
CA ALA A 201 -6.65 -11.18 -9.52
C ALA A 201 -7.55 -12.03 -10.41
N GLN A 202 -7.08 -13.23 -10.76
CA GLN A 202 -7.84 -14.16 -11.59
C GLN A 202 -9.02 -14.75 -10.81
N LEU A 203 -10.21 -14.71 -11.43
CA LEU A 203 -11.41 -15.33 -10.88
C LEU A 203 -11.50 -16.80 -11.31
N GLY A 204 -11.89 -17.67 -10.40
CA GLY A 204 -12.25 -19.06 -10.67
C GLY A 204 -13.68 -19.19 -11.22
N GLU A 205 -14.08 -20.42 -11.55
CA GLU A 205 -15.38 -20.73 -12.17
C GLU A 205 -16.59 -20.24 -11.36
N ARG A 206 -16.44 -20.08 -10.04
CA ARG A 206 -17.50 -19.60 -9.14
C ARG A 206 -17.47 -18.07 -8.93
N GLY A 207 -16.74 -17.31 -9.75
CA GLY A 207 -16.59 -15.86 -9.60
C GLY A 207 -15.79 -15.43 -8.38
N ARG A 208 -15.05 -16.35 -7.75
CA ARG A 208 -14.19 -16.09 -6.60
C ARG A 208 -12.74 -15.92 -7.03
N VAL A 209 -12.03 -14.97 -6.44
CA VAL A 209 -10.58 -14.85 -6.58
C VAL A 209 -9.93 -16.18 -6.24
N ARG A 210 -9.13 -16.71 -7.17
CA ARG A 210 -8.28 -17.89 -6.90
C ARG A 210 -7.37 -17.53 -5.73
N ARG A 211 -7.21 -18.43 -4.75
CA ARG A 211 -6.39 -18.17 -3.55
C ARG A 211 -5.08 -17.48 -3.95
N SER A 212 -4.78 -16.36 -3.30
CA SER A 212 -3.50 -15.67 -3.47
C SER A 212 -2.37 -16.65 -3.21
N ASN A 213 -1.32 -16.60 -4.03
CA ASN A 213 -0.13 -17.43 -3.81
C ASN A 213 0.63 -17.02 -2.53
N VAL A 214 0.30 -15.87 -1.92
CA VAL A 214 0.87 -15.38 -0.67
C VAL A 214 0.35 -16.23 0.48
N MET A 215 1.27 -16.94 1.14
CA MET A 215 0.99 -17.67 2.38
C MET A 215 1.07 -16.70 3.55
N TYR A 216 0.05 -16.73 4.40
CA TYR A 216 0.04 -15.99 5.66
C TYR A 216 0.47 -16.94 6.77
N GLY A 217 1.36 -16.49 7.66
CA GLY A 217 1.74 -17.27 8.83
C GLY A 217 0.53 -17.56 9.74
N ASP A 218 0.57 -18.71 10.41
CA ASP A 218 -0.52 -19.27 11.23
C ASP A 218 -0.93 -18.42 12.45
N THR A 219 -0.29 -17.27 12.67
CA THR A 219 -0.51 -16.39 13.82
C THR A 219 -1.52 -15.28 13.57
N SER A 220 -2.01 -15.09 12.33
CA SER A 220 -2.92 -14.01 11.99
C SER A 220 -4.40 -14.42 12.07
N LEU A 221 -5.23 -13.61 12.75
CA LEU A 221 -6.68 -13.79 12.78
C LEU A 221 -7.37 -13.31 11.50
N LEU A 222 -6.81 -12.27 10.85
CA LEU A 222 -7.34 -11.67 9.63
C LEU A 222 -6.32 -11.80 8.50
N GLN A 223 -6.82 -11.84 7.26
CA GLN A 223 -5.94 -11.73 6.10
C GLN A 223 -5.26 -10.37 6.10
N ARG A 224 -3.93 -10.36 6.04
CA ARG A 224 -3.15 -9.14 5.96
C ARG A 224 -3.06 -8.69 4.50
N THR A 225 -3.41 -7.45 4.24
CA THR A 225 -3.46 -6.90 2.86
C THR A 225 -2.79 -5.53 2.78
N LYS A 226 -1.90 -5.24 3.72
CA LYS A 226 -1.19 -3.98 3.82
C LYS A 226 0.12 -4.14 4.56
N GLU A 227 1.11 -3.34 4.17
CA GLU A 227 2.37 -3.17 4.90
C GLU A 227 2.43 -1.81 5.57
N HIS A 228 3.28 -1.70 6.58
CA HIS A 228 3.49 -0.49 7.35
C HIS A 228 4.87 0.11 7.05
N CYS A 229 4.91 1.42 6.82
CA CYS A 229 6.11 2.23 6.84
C CYS A 229 5.97 3.27 7.96
N ILE A 230 6.57 2.97 9.12
CA ILE A 230 6.52 3.89 10.25
C ILE A 230 7.49 5.04 10.03
N VAL A 231 7.06 6.26 10.41
CA VAL A 231 7.87 7.47 10.26
C VAL A 231 8.37 7.93 11.62
N GLY A 232 9.67 8.14 11.73
CA GLY A 232 10.37 8.60 12.92
C GLY A 232 10.95 9.99 12.72
N VAL A 233 10.99 10.79 13.79
CA VAL A 233 11.65 12.10 13.82
C VAL A 233 12.79 12.11 14.84
N LYS A 234 13.92 12.70 14.46
CA LYS A 234 15.05 13.00 15.33
C LYS A 234 15.18 14.53 15.49
N GLY A 235 15.57 14.97 16.68
CA GLY A 235 15.61 16.40 17.03
C GLY A 235 14.24 17.00 17.38
N THR A 236 14.16 18.33 17.35
CA THR A 236 12.93 19.09 17.63
C THR A 236 12.53 19.86 16.37
N LEU A 237 11.31 19.63 15.88
CA LEU A 237 10.76 20.30 14.70
C LEU A 237 9.38 20.86 15.04
N LYS A 238 9.14 22.12 14.65
CA LYS A 238 7.88 22.85 14.82
C LYS A 238 7.37 23.28 13.46
N ARG A 239 6.23 22.73 13.05
CA ARG A 239 5.60 22.98 11.73
C ARG A 239 5.38 24.47 11.42
N SER A 240 5.15 25.30 12.44
CA SER A 240 4.92 26.74 12.29
C SER A 240 6.20 27.58 12.14
N VAL A 241 7.37 27.03 12.48
CA VAL A 241 8.66 27.75 12.51
C VAL A 241 9.61 27.17 11.46
N ASP A 242 9.67 25.84 11.37
CA ASP A 242 10.63 25.11 10.54
C ASP A 242 10.09 24.82 9.14
N THR A 243 9.36 25.78 8.55
CA THR A 243 8.74 25.65 7.21
C THR A 243 9.78 25.54 6.09
N HIS A 244 11.01 25.99 6.36
CA HIS A 244 12.14 25.84 5.44
C HIS A 244 12.68 24.40 5.38
N PHE A 245 12.41 23.59 6.42
CA PHE A 245 12.87 22.21 6.54
C PHE A 245 11.79 21.21 6.14
N LEU A 246 10.53 21.46 6.53
CA LEU A 246 9.43 20.53 6.26
C LEU A 246 8.16 21.25 5.79
N HIS A 247 7.46 20.61 4.86
CA HIS A 247 6.14 21.00 4.42
C HIS A 247 5.13 19.93 4.85
N ALA A 248 4.57 20.08 6.06
CA ALA A 248 3.61 19.13 6.60
C ALA A 248 2.30 19.14 5.82
N ASN A 249 1.54 18.04 5.92
CA ASN A 249 0.17 17.94 5.40
C ASN A 249 0.04 18.12 3.87
N CYS A 250 1.12 17.89 3.12
CA CYS A 250 1.08 17.86 1.65
C CYS A 250 0.53 16.52 1.11
N ASP A 251 0.75 15.44 1.86
CA ASP A 251 0.32 14.08 1.52
C ASP A 251 -0.38 13.40 2.69
N VAL A 252 -1.06 12.30 2.37
CA VAL A 252 -1.74 11.43 3.33
C VAL A 252 -0.86 10.25 3.71
N ASP A 253 -1.21 9.57 4.80
CA ASP A 253 -0.51 8.42 5.37
C ASP A 253 -0.92 7.07 4.73
N LEU A 254 -1.34 7.11 3.46
CA LEU A 254 -1.88 5.95 2.78
C LEU A 254 -1.41 5.89 1.33
N ILE A 255 -0.81 4.76 0.98
CA ILE A 255 -0.40 4.41 -0.38
C ILE A 255 -1.27 3.25 -0.82
N MET A 256 -1.87 3.35 -2.01
CA MET A 256 -2.63 2.26 -2.60
C MET A 256 -2.00 1.86 -3.92
N GLU A 257 -1.68 0.59 -4.05
CA GLU A 257 -1.22 0.00 -5.30
C GLU A 257 -1.76 -1.42 -5.44
N GLU A 258 -1.81 -1.93 -6.65
CA GLU A 258 -2.08 -3.35 -6.89
C GLU A 258 -0.99 -4.21 -6.26
N GLU A 259 -1.37 -5.35 -5.67
CA GLU A 259 -0.42 -6.31 -5.16
C GLU A 259 0.58 -6.73 -6.24
N LYS A 260 1.86 -6.66 -5.90
CA LYS A 260 2.95 -7.06 -6.79
C LYS A 260 2.91 -8.57 -7.07
N GLY A 261 3.69 -8.99 -8.07
CA GLY A 261 3.83 -10.41 -8.40
C GLY A 261 4.26 -11.27 -7.21
N PHE A 262 3.96 -12.56 -7.27
CA PHE A 262 4.30 -13.51 -6.22
C PHE A 262 5.79 -13.44 -5.85
N GLY A 263 6.08 -13.29 -4.56
CA GLY A 263 7.44 -13.22 -4.03
C GLY A 263 8.17 -11.90 -4.19
N SER A 264 7.56 -10.90 -4.85
CA SER A 264 8.19 -9.59 -5.01
C SER A 264 8.29 -8.86 -3.67
N THR A 265 9.47 -8.30 -3.40
CA THR A 265 9.72 -7.48 -2.18
C THR A 265 9.62 -5.98 -2.46
N LEU A 266 9.48 -5.59 -3.73
CA LEU A 266 9.43 -4.21 -4.19
C LEU A 266 8.34 -3.40 -3.49
N LYS A 267 8.74 -2.24 -2.97
CA LYS A 267 7.87 -1.23 -2.35
C LYS A 267 7.21 -0.35 -3.42
N PRO A 268 6.11 0.34 -3.09
CA PRO A 268 5.49 1.28 -4.02
C PRO A 268 6.46 2.40 -4.39
N SER A 269 6.44 2.79 -5.66
CA SER A 269 7.29 3.84 -6.24
C SER A 269 6.64 5.21 -6.15
#